data_AF-A0A538EHP7-F1
#
_entry.id   AF-A0A538EHP7-F1
#
_cell.length_a   1.000
_cell.length_b   1.000
_cell.length_c   1.000
_cell.angle_alpha   90.00
_cell.angle_beta   90.00
_cell.angle_gamma   90.00
#
_symmetry.space_group_name_H-M   'P 1'
#
loop_
_entity.id
_entity.type
_entity.pdbx_description
1 polymer ?
#
loop_
_entity_poly.entity_id
_entity_poly.type
_entity_poly.pdbx_seq_one_letter_code
_entity_poly.pdbx_strand_id
1 'polypeptide(L)'
;MAQAPVLPRGFELPLEPRLPRIGSVDAVALEERAASLAKRSIKREAKVFALDLAVRMMDLTTLEGQDTPGKVAALASKAIRPDPSDASVPSVAAICIYPNLVPTAVQRVEGTSVKVASVATAFPSGQSPLEA
;
A
#
# COMPACT_ATOMS: atom_id res chain seq x y z
N MET A 1 -43.71 4.46 23.52
CA MET A 1 -43.49 3.35 22.55
C MET A 1 -43.76 3.92 21.17
N ALA A 2 -42.73 4.10 20.33
CA ALA A 2 -42.91 4.67 19.00
C ALA A 2 -43.01 3.52 17.98
N GLN A 3 -44.16 3.41 17.33
CA GLN A 3 -44.44 2.40 16.32
C GLN A 3 -44.00 2.94 14.95
N ALA A 4 -43.13 2.21 14.25
CA ALA A 4 -42.66 2.62 12.92
C ALA A 4 -43.80 2.51 11.89
N PRO A 5 -43.85 3.42 10.89
CA PRO A 5 -44.90 3.40 9.88
C PRO A 5 -44.73 2.20 8.93
N VAL A 6 -45.83 1.53 8.62
CA VAL A 6 -45.91 0.40 7.70
C VAL A 6 -45.92 0.93 6.26
N LEU A 7 -44.95 0.52 5.43
CA LEU A 7 -44.93 0.84 4.00
C LEU A 7 -45.87 -0.10 3.22
N PRO A 8 -46.65 0.40 2.25
CA PRO A 8 -47.79 -0.31 1.64
C PRO A 8 -47.45 -1.40 0.62
N ARG A 9 -46.16 -1.67 0.35
CA ARG A 9 -45.73 -2.85 -0.41
C ARG A 9 -44.53 -3.46 0.29
N GLY A 10 -44.67 -4.71 0.74
CA GLY A 10 -43.67 -5.42 1.52
C GLY A 10 -42.37 -5.58 0.76
N PHE A 11 -41.38 -4.78 1.11
CA PHE A 11 -39.99 -5.15 0.93
C PHE A 11 -39.58 -5.89 2.20
N GLU A 12 -39.71 -7.22 2.19
CA GLU A 12 -39.14 -8.04 3.26
C GLU A 12 -37.62 -7.93 3.16
N LEU A 13 -37.02 -7.39 4.22
CA LEU A 13 -35.57 -7.42 4.38
C LEU A 13 -35.15 -8.89 4.59
N PRO A 14 -34.15 -9.41 3.86
CA PRO A 14 -33.65 -10.77 4.08
C PRO A 14 -33.27 -11.00 5.54
N LEU A 15 -33.64 -12.17 6.07
CA LEU A 15 -33.41 -12.58 7.47
C LEU A 15 -31.96 -12.98 7.78
N GLU A 16 -31.07 -12.89 6.79
CA GLU A 16 -29.67 -13.28 6.93
C GLU A 16 -28.90 -12.32 7.84
N PRO A 17 -27.81 -12.78 8.49
CA PRO A 17 -27.06 -11.96 9.42
C PRO A 17 -26.49 -10.76 8.68
N ARG A 18 -27.09 -9.59 8.88
CA ARG A 18 -26.39 -8.33 8.68
C ARG A 18 -25.05 -8.46 9.41
N LEU A 19 -23.97 -8.00 8.77
CA LEU A 19 -22.71 -7.73 9.45
C LEU A 19 -23.06 -7.21 10.85
N PRO A 20 -22.57 -7.84 11.94
CA PRO A 20 -22.97 -7.46 13.28
C PRO A 20 -22.85 -5.95 13.34
N ARG A 21 -23.94 -5.26 13.73
CA ARG A 21 -23.99 -3.79 13.73
C ARG A 21 -22.62 -3.33 14.22
N ILE A 22 -21.87 -2.65 13.34
CA ILE A 22 -20.56 -2.14 13.73
C ILE A 22 -20.83 -1.38 15.02
N GLY A 23 -20.28 -1.90 16.12
CA GLY A 23 -20.62 -1.42 17.44
C GLY A 23 -20.40 0.09 17.51
N SER A 24 -21.08 0.77 18.44
CA SER A 24 -20.77 2.16 18.71
C SER A 24 -19.26 2.30 18.98
N VAL A 25 -18.61 3.22 18.28
CA VAL A 25 -17.21 3.54 18.52
C VAL A 25 -17.10 4.20 19.89
N ASP A 26 -16.20 3.71 20.73
CA ASP A 26 -15.79 4.42 21.93
C ASP A 26 -14.91 5.61 21.52
N ALA A 27 -15.57 6.75 21.31
CA ALA A 27 -14.91 7.98 20.87
C ALA A 27 -13.86 8.44 21.88
N VAL A 28 -14.11 8.29 23.18
CA VAL A 28 -13.18 8.73 24.24
C VAL A 28 -11.90 7.91 24.18
N ALA A 29 -12.00 6.58 24.13
CA ALA A 29 -10.83 5.72 24.05
C ALA A 29 -10.03 5.92 22.75
N LEU A 30 -10.71 6.16 21.63
CA LEU A 30 -10.07 6.44 20.35
C LEU A 30 -9.29 7.77 20.38
N GLU A 31 -9.91 8.82 20.90
CA GLU A 31 -9.30 10.15 21.00
C GLU A 31 -8.13 10.15 21.99
N GLU A 32 -8.26 9.51 23.15
CA GLU A 32 -7.17 9.37 24.11
C GLU A 32 -5.99 8.61 23.52
N ARG A 33 -6.25 7.52 22.78
CA ARG A 33 -5.22 6.74 22.12
C ARG A 33 -4.50 7.57 21.05
N ALA A 34 -5.23 8.27 20.19
CA ALA A 34 -4.66 9.14 19.17
C ALA A 34 -3.82 10.27 19.80
N ALA A 35 -4.35 10.93 20.84
CA ALA A 35 -3.65 11.98 21.57
C ALA A 35 -2.36 11.47 22.23
N SER A 36 -2.34 10.23 22.72
CA SER A 36 -1.13 9.63 23.32
C SER A 36 0.03 9.51 22.32
N LEU A 37 -0.27 9.25 21.04
CA LEU A 37 0.72 9.16 19.97
C LEU A 37 1.31 10.53 19.63
N ALA A 38 0.50 11.59 19.71
CA ALA A 38 0.92 12.96 19.38
C ALA A 38 1.79 13.63 20.46
N LYS A 39 1.74 13.16 21.71
CA LYS A 39 2.45 13.78 22.85
C LYS A 39 3.95 13.46 22.93
N ARG A 40 4.45 12.49 22.15
CA ARG A 40 5.85 12.04 22.26
C ARG A 40 6.75 12.73 21.24
N SER A 41 7.69 13.53 21.72
CA SER A 41 8.78 14.02 20.88
C SER A 41 9.72 12.87 20.50
N ILE A 42 9.95 12.70 19.20
CA ILE A 42 10.93 11.74 18.68
C ILE A 42 12.29 12.43 18.65
N LYS A 43 13.31 11.81 19.24
CA LYS A 43 14.70 12.29 19.19
C LYS A 43 15.18 12.37 17.75
N ARG A 44 16.06 13.33 17.45
CA ARG A 44 16.57 13.56 16.10
C ARG A 44 17.18 12.28 15.49
N GLU A 45 17.98 11.56 16.27
CA GLU A 45 18.66 10.33 15.84
C GLU A 45 17.65 9.24 15.48
N ALA A 46 16.58 9.13 16.27
CA ALA A 46 15.50 8.19 15.99
C ALA A 46 14.70 8.57 14.73
N LYS A 47 14.51 9.87 14.45
CA LYS A 47 13.89 10.32 13.20
C LYS A 47 14.75 9.95 11.97
N VAL A 48 16.06 10.20 12.04
CA VAL A 48 16.98 9.85 10.95
C VAL A 48 16.98 8.34 10.70
N PHE A 49 17.12 7.53 11.75
CA PHE A 49 17.02 6.07 11.64
C PHE A 49 15.70 5.62 10.99
N ALA A 50 14.58 6.20 11.41
CA ALA A 50 13.26 5.84 10.88
C ALA A 50 13.10 6.23 9.40
N LEU A 51 13.68 7.35 8.96
CA LEU A 51 13.69 7.75 7.56
C LEU A 51 14.49 6.77 6.71
N ASP A 52 15.71 6.41 7.12
CA ASP A 52 16.52 5.44 6.40
C ASP A 52 15.85 4.05 6.36
N LEU A 53 15.22 3.66 7.47
CA LEU A 53 14.47 2.41 7.55
C LEU A 53 13.28 2.43 6.60
N ALA A 54 12.52 3.53 6.54
CA ALA A 54 11.40 3.68 5.63
C ALA A 54 11.83 3.52 4.17
N VAL A 55 12.99 4.07 3.79
CA VAL A 55 13.57 3.88 2.45
C VAL A 55 13.92 2.41 2.22
N ARG A 56 14.65 1.77 3.15
CA ARG A 56 15.06 0.36 3.03
C ARG A 56 13.90 -0.64 3.00
N MET A 57 12.73 -0.28 3.50
CA MET A 57 11.51 -1.12 3.50
C MET A 57 10.57 -0.80 2.34
N MET A 58 10.92 0.14 1.46
CA MET A 58 10.04 0.59 0.39
C MET A 58 10.08 -0.34 -0.82
N ASP A 59 8.90 -0.66 -1.34
CA ASP A 59 8.73 -1.18 -2.68
C ASP A 59 8.31 -0.01 -3.60
N LEU A 60 9.27 0.54 -4.34
CA LEU A 60 9.03 1.70 -5.19
C LEU A 60 8.19 1.27 -6.40
N THR A 61 6.93 1.69 -6.41
CA THR A 61 5.89 1.08 -7.25
C THR A 61 5.54 1.94 -8.46
N THR A 62 5.35 1.31 -9.62
CA THR A 62 4.57 1.85 -10.73
C THR A 62 3.67 0.76 -11.30
N LEU A 63 2.37 1.02 -11.30
CA LEU A 63 1.33 0.11 -11.79
C LEU A 63 0.38 0.88 -12.71
N GLU A 64 0.96 1.74 -13.55
CA GLU A 64 0.19 2.48 -14.55
C GLU A 64 0.02 1.63 -15.80
N GLY A 65 -1.19 1.60 -16.36
CA GLY A 65 -1.49 0.81 -17.57
C GLY A 65 -0.71 1.25 -18.83
N GLN A 66 -0.02 2.40 -18.78
CA GLN A 66 0.81 2.93 -19.86
C GLN A 66 2.31 2.89 -19.52
N ASP A 67 2.71 2.10 -18.51
CA ASP A 67 4.12 1.95 -18.17
C ASP A 67 4.92 1.39 -19.35
N THR A 68 6.06 2.02 -19.61
CA THR A 68 6.98 1.65 -20.68
C THR A 68 8.27 1.08 -20.10
N PRO A 69 9.06 0.31 -20.88
CA PRO A 69 10.37 -0.14 -20.46
C PRO A 69 11.30 1.02 -20.02
N GLY A 70 11.21 2.17 -20.67
CA GLY A 70 11.96 3.37 -20.30
C GLY A 70 11.56 3.93 -18.94
N LYS A 71 10.26 3.96 -18.63
CA LYS A 71 9.78 4.40 -17.32
C LYS A 71 10.19 3.45 -16.20
N VAL A 72 10.12 2.14 -16.43
CA VAL A 72 10.61 1.13 -15.47
C VAL A 72 12.11 1.23 -15.26
N ALA A 73 12.90 1.50 -16.30
CA ALA A 73 14.34 1.73 -16.17
C ALA A 73 14.65 2.98 -15.32
N ALA A 74 13.89 4.06 -15.50
CA ALA A 74 14.02 5.26 -14.68
C ALA A 74 13.62 4.99 -13.22
N LEU A 75 12.56 4.22 -12.99
CA LEU A 75 12.14 3.80 -11.65
C LEU A 75 13.21 2.95 -10.97
N ALA A 76 13.78 1.96 -11.67
CA ALA A 76 14.86 1.13 -11.16
C ALA A 76 16.09 1.97 -10.78
N SER A 77 16.44 2.97 -11.59
CA SER A 77 17.54 3.89 -11.29
C SER A 77 17.29 4.68 -10.00
N LYS A 78 16.05 5.16 -9.78
CA LYS A 78 15.64 5.82 -8.53
C LYS A 78 15.61 4.86 -7.35
N ALA A 79 15.22 3.61 -7.55
CA ALA A 79 15.21 2.60 -6.51
C ALA A 79 16.64 2.30 -6.00
N ILE A 80 17.60 2.23 -6.93
CA ILE A 80 19.01 2.02 -6.61
C ILE A 80 19.60 3.26 -5.93
N ARG A 81 19.30 4.46 -6.43
CA ARG A 81 19.79 5.72 -5.89
C ARG A 81 18.64 6.72 -5.68
N PRO A 82 17.95 6.66 -4.53
CA PRO A 82 16.77 7.50 -4.30
C PRO A 82 17.08 8.98 -4.26
N ASP A 83 18.19 9.36 -3.63
CA ASP A 83 18.70 10.71 -3.64
C ASP A 83 19.97 10.80 -4.52
N PRO A 84 19.93 11.47 -5.68
CA PRO A 84 21.10 11.65 -6.53
C PRO A 84 22.09 12.70 -5.99
N SER A 85 21.73 13.46 -4.95
CA SER A 85 22.57 14.46 -4.30
C SER A 85 23.22 13.94 -3.01
N ASP A 86 22.62 12.93 -2.37
CA ASP A 86 23.11 12.34 -1.12
C ASP A 86 23.30 10.82 -1.25
N ALA A 87 24.55 10.37 -1.27
CA ALA A 87 24.89 8.95 -1.37
C ALA A 87 24.72 8.17 -0.04
N SER A 88 24.45 8.86 1.07
CA SER A 88 24.16 8.21 2.36
C SER A 88 22.74 7.64 2.43
N VAL A 89 21.84 8.14 1.57
CA VAL A 89 20.48 7.61 1.45
C VAL A 89 20.55 6.20 0.86
N PRO A 90 20.04 5.17 1.57
CA PRO A 90 20.14 3.79 1.12
C PRO A 90 19.25 3.53 -0.10
N SER A 91 19.54 2.46 -0.84
CA SER A 91 18.60 1.93 -1.84
C SER A 91 17.30 1.44 -1.19
N VAL A 92 16.23 1.40 -1.97
CA VAL A 92 14.96 0.80 -1.55
C VAL A 92 15.04 -0.73 -1.50
N ALA A 93 14.03 -1.40 -0.92
CA ALA A 93 13.96 -2.86 -0.89
C ALA A 93 13.72 -3.43 -2.29
N ALA A 94 12.70 -2.93 -2.99
CA ALA A 94 12.30 -3.45 -4.28
C ALA A 94 11.69 -2.37 -5.18
N ILE A 95 11.48 -2.73 -6.45
CA ILE A 95 10.47 -2.11 -7.30
C ILE A 95 9.28 -3.03 -7.47
N CYS A 96 8.07 -2.47 -7.56
CA CYS A 96 6.84 -3.23 -7.83
C CYS A 96 6.19 -2.76 -9.13
N ILE A 97 5.96 -3.68 -10.07
CA ILE A 97 5.52 -3.39 -11.44
C ILE A 97 4.53 -4.43 -11.98
N TYR A 98 4.00 -4.21 -13.19
CA TYR A 98 3.22 -5.21 -13.89
C TYR A 98 4.09 -6.35 -14.45
N PRO A 99 3.55 -7.59 -14.57
CA PRO A 99 4.30 -8.79 -14.97
C PRO A 99 5.04 -8.68 -16.30
N ASN A 100 4.44 -8.03 -17.30
CA ASN A 100 5.00 -7.89 -18.64
C ASN A 100 6.31 -7.06 -18.67
N LEU A 101 6.56 -6.26 -17.63
CA LEU A 101 7.74 -5.41 -17.52
C LEU A 101 8.83 -6.03 -16.61
N VAL A 102 8.57 -7.17 -15.96
CA VAL A 102 9.53 -7.87 -15.09
C VAL A 102 10.87 -8.14 -15.77
N PRO A 103 10.94 -8.63 -17.02
CA PRO A 103 12.22 -8.85 -17.69
C PRO A 103 13.07 -7.57 -17.81
N THR A 104 12.41 -6.43 -18.07
CA THR A 104 13.09 -5.12 -18.14
C THR A 104 13.63 -4.73 -16.77
N ALA A 105 12.84 -4.88 -15.71
CA ALA A 105 13.23 -4.56 -14.35
C ALA A 105 14.42 -5.39 -13.88
N VAL A 106 14.37 -6.72 -14.06
CA VAL A 106 15.43 -7.64 -13.65
C VAL A 106 16.77 -7.27 -14.29
N GLN A 107 16.78 -6.97 -15.59
CA GLN A 107 17.98 -6.53 -16.29
C GLN A 107 18.54 -5.22 -15.71
N ARG A 108 17.66 -4.31 -15.27
CA ARG A 108 18.07 -2.98 -14.78
C ARG A 108 18.59 -2.99 -13.35
N VAL A 109 18.16 -3.92 -12.51
CA VAL A 109 18.60 -4.03 -11.11
C VAL A 109 19.67 -5.09 -10.88
N GLU A 110 20.13 -5.76 -11.96
CA GLU A 110 21.18 -6.77 -11.90
C GLU A 110 22.45 -6.23 -11.21
N GLY A 111 23.03 -7.03 -10.31
CA GLY A 111 24.20 -6.64 -9.53
C GLY A 111 23.92 -5.67 -8.37
N THR A 112 22.66 -5.28 -8.14
CA THR A 112 22.29 -4.39 -7.02
C THR A 112 21.55 -5.15 -5.90
N SER A 113 21.29 -4.47 -4.78
CA SER A 113 20.49 -5.03 -3.69
C SER A 113 18.98 -4.95 -3.93
N VAL A 114 18.53 -4.12 -4.89
CA VAL A 114 17.11 -3.86 -5.16
C VAL A 114 16.45 -5.10 -5.77
N LYS A 115 15.31 -5.51 -5.21
CA LYS A 115 14.53 -6.65 -5.69
C LYS A 115 13.48 -6.23 -6.71
N VAL A 116 12.94 -7.22 -7.42
CA VAL A 116 11.81 -7.03 -8.33
C VAL A 116 10.61 -7.78 -7.78
N ALA A 117 9.56 -7.02 -7.48
CA ALA A 117 8.23 -7.51 -7.17
C ALA A 117 7.29 -7.25 -8.35
N SER A 118 6.26 -8.09 -8.48
CA SER A 118 5.21 -7.91 -9.46
C SER A 118 3.87 -8.26 -8.85
N VAL A 119 2.83 -7.51 -9.23
CA VAL A 119 1.45 -7.90 -8.95
C VAL A 119 1.06 -9.14 -9.76
N ALA A 120 0.05 -9.88 -9.30
CA ALA A 120 -0.44 -11.11 -9.93
C ALA A 120 -1.98 -11.19 -9.84
N THR A 121 -2.54 -12.34 -10.23
CA THR A 121 -3.95 -12.71 -10.01
C THR A 121 -4.95 -11.62 -10.42
N ALA A 122 -4.81 -11.11 -11.66
CA ALA A 122 -5.66 -10.05 -12.22
C ALA A 122 -5.76 -8.77 -11.36
N PHE A 123 -4.67 -8.38 -10.71
CA PHE A 123 -4.60 -7.07 -10.05
C PHE A 123 -5.01 -5.94 -11.03
N PRO A 124 -5.81 -4.95 -10.59
CA PRO A 124 -6.33 -4.77 -9.23
C PRO A 124 -7.68 -5.44 -8.97
N SER A 125 -8.38 -5.93 -10.00
CA SER A 125 -9.76 -6.42 -9.85
C SER A 125 -9.83 -7.78 -9.15
N GLY A 126 -8.78 -8.59 -9.26
CA GLY A 126 -8.79 -9.97 -8.78
C GLY A 126 -9.66 -10.91 -9.61
N GLN A 127 -10.23 -10.43 -10.73
CA GLN A 127 -11.19 -11.19 -11.54
C GLN A 127 -10.50 -11.86 -12.72
N SER A 128 -9.85 -12.98 -12.45
CA SER A 128 -9.44 -13.94 -13.48
C SER A 128 -10.01 -15.33 -13.18
N PRO A 129 -10.23 -16.16 -14.19
CA PRO A 129 -10.42 -17.60 -13.98
C PRO A 129 -9.25 -18.20 -13.18
N LEU A 130 -9.50 -19.30 -12.45
CA LEU A 130 -8.47 -20.01 -11.69
C LEU A 130 -7.49 -20.78 -12.60
N GLU A 131 -7.94 -21.10 -13.81
CA GLU A 131 -7.17 -21.80 -14.83
C GLU A 131 -6.88 -20.83 -15.99
N ALA A 132 -5.66 -20.89 -16.53
CA ALA A 132 -5.18 -20.02 -17.60
C ALA A 132 -5.50 -20.57 -18.99
#